data_AF-A0A1I1IBV4-F1
#
_entry.id   AF-A0A1I1IBV4-F1
#
_cell.length_a   1.000
_cell.length_b   1.000
_cell.length_c   1.000
_cell.angle_alpha   90.00
_cell.angle_beta   90.00
_cell.angle_gamma   90.00
#
_symmetry.space_group_name_H-M   'P 1'
#
loop_
_entity.id
_entity.type
_entity.pdbx_description
1 polymer ?
#
loop_
_entity_poly.entity_id
_entity_poly.type
_entity_poly.pdbx_seq_one_letter_code
_entity_poly.pdbx_strand_id
1 'polypeptide(L)'
;MEQMKVPEERIIQLNYEDAGLHINVRELRPVIFEGSEGYYCVLGPDVQSGIAGSGNTIAAALANWIDALEERIKNPADDDEVALYAIDVLQASNRKVW
;
A
#
# COMPACT_ATOMS: atom_id res chain seq x y z
N MET A 1 13.97 12.93 4.97
CA MET A 1 13.63 11.50 4.90
C MET A 1 14.29 10.96 3.64
N GLU A 2 15.22 10.03 3.78
CA GLU A 2 15.86 9.36 2.65
C GLU A 2 15.05 8.13 2.30
N GLN A 3 14.40 8.18 1.14
CA GLN A 3 13.55 7.12 0.60
C GLN A 3 14.43 6.01 0.01
N MET A 4 14.10 4.74 0.23
CA MET A 4 14.70 3.64 -0.54
C MET A 4 14.60 3.96 -2.04
N LYS A 5 15.75 4.01 -2.71
CA LYS A 5 15.80 4.05 -4.17
C LYS A 5 15.49 2.65 -4.69
N VAL A 6 14.20 2.31 -4.74
CA VAL A 6 13.75 1.17 -5.54
C VAL A 6 14.06 1.54 -6.99
N PRO A 7 14.85 0.74 -7.73
CA PRO A 7 15.10 1.02 -9.14
C PRO A 7 13.76 1.04 -9.88
N GLU A 8 13.46 2.17 -10.53
CA GLU A 8 12.18 2.44 -11.20
C GLU A 8 11.81 1.34 -12.21
N GLU A 9 12.82 0.66 -12.75
CA GLU A 9 12.72 -0.43 -13.72
C GLU A 9 12.01 -1.69 -13.18
N ARG A 10 11.90 -1.86 -11.86
CA ARG A 10 11.20 -2.98 -11.23
C ARG A 10 9.81 -2.62 -10.73
N ILE A 11 9.45 -1.34 -10.79
CA ILE A 11 8.14 -0.86 -10.36
C ILE A 11 7.12 -1.25 -11.43
N ILE A 12 6.09 -1.96 -11.01
CA ILE A 12 5.00 -2.37 -11.87
C ILE A 12 3.99 -1.24 -11.89
N GLN A 13 3.78 -0.66 -13.07
CA GLN A 13 2.73 0.34 -13.27
C GLN A 13 1.37 -0.34 -13.28
N LEU A 14 0.70 -0.32 -12.13
CA LEU A 14 -0.66 -0.80 -12.00
C LEU A 14 -1.65 0.24 -12.54
N ASN A 15 -2.68 -0.25 -13.23
CA ASN A 15 -3.78 0.58 -13.65
C ASN A 15 -4.72 0.86 -12.46
N TYR A 16 -4.43 1.87 -11.65
CA TYR A 16 -5.26 2.25 -10.49
C TYR A 16 -6.68 2.75 -10.86
N GLU A 17 -6.98 2.92 -12.15
CA GLU A 17 -8.32 3.24 -12.64
C GLU A 17 -9.17 1.99 -12.89
N ASP A 18 -8.57 0.80 -12.81
CA ASP A 18 -9.27 -0.47 -13.01
C ASP A 18 -10.35 -0.68 -11.94
N ALA A 19 -11.59 -0.90 -12.38
CA ALA A 19 -12.74 -1.09 -11.50
C ALA A 19 -12.70 -2.43 -10.74
N GLY A 20 -11.86 -3.38 -11.17
CA GLY A 20 -11.61 -4.65 -10.49
C GLY A 20 -10.58 -4.56 -9.38
N LEU A 21 -9.85 -3.44 -9.24
CA LEU A 21 -8.95 -3.22 -8.11
C LEU A 21 -9.69 -2.83 -6.85
N HIS A 22 -9.17 -3.33 -5.72
CA HIS A 22 -9.69 -2.99 -4.40
C HIS A 22 -9.61 -1.48 -4.15
N ILE A 23 -10.67 -0.90 -3.58
CA ILE A 23 -10.77 0.55 -3.37
C ILE A 23 -9.57 1.12 -2.60
N ASN A 24 -9.16 0.47 -1.51
CA ASN A 24 -7.99 0.92 -0.72
C ASN A 24 -6.70 1.01 -1.55
N VAL A 25 -6.51 0.12 -2.54
CA VAL A 25 -5.33 0.13 -3.42
C VAL A 25 -5.40 1.33 -4.39
N ARG A 26 -6.59 1.67 -4.86
CA ARG A 26 -6.81 2.80 -5.78
C ARG A 26 -6.62 4.15 -5.09
N GLU A 27 -7.03 4.23 -3.83
CA GLU A 27 -6.95 5.45 -3.03
C GLU A 27 -5.55 5.70 -2.49
N LEU A 28 -4.91 4.67 -1.91
CA LEU A 28 -3.59 4.80 -1.30
C LEU A 28 -2.44 4.67 -2.29
N ARG A 29 -2.71 4.13 -3.48
CA ARG A 29 -1.75 3.93 -4.58
C ARG A 29 -0.40 3.38 -4.09
N PRO A 30 -0.38 2.20 -3.43
CA PRO A 30 0.87 1.61 -2.95
C PRO A 30 1.78 1.27 -4.13
N VAL A 31 3.09 1.29 -3.88
CA VAL A 31 4.11 0.93 -4.87
C VAL A 31 4.21 -0.58 -4.93
N ILE A 32 4.13 -1.13 -6.14
CA ILE A 32 4.29 -2.57 -6.38
C ILE A 32 5.51 -2.80 -7.23
N PHE A 33 6.33 -3.76 -6.83
CA PHE A 33 7.56 -4.09 -7.53
C PHE A 33 7.85 -5.59 -7.49
N GLU A 34 8.58 -6.07 -8.49
CA GLU A 34 9.08 -7.44 -8.53
C GLU A 34 10.39 -7.54 -7.73
N GLY A 35 10.41 -8.45 -6.76
CA GLY A 35 11.58 -8.82 -5.99
C GLY A 35 12.09 -10.22 -6.34
N SER A 36 13.10 -10.69 -5.61
CA SER A 36 13.77 -11.96 -5.91
C SER A 36 12.88 -13.21 -5.74
N GLU A 37 11.86 -13.13 -4.87
CA GLU A 37 10.99 -14.26 -4.50
C GLU A 37 9.52 -14.05 -4.85
N GLY A 38 9.19 -13.01 -5.64
CA GLY A 38 7.83 -12.69 -6.04
C GLY A 38 7.55 -11.20 -6.13
N TYR A 39 6.32 -10.82 -5.84
CA TYR A 39 5.84 -9.44 -5.89
C TYR A 39 5.69 -8.86 -4.49
N TYR A 40 6.04 -7.60 -4.35
CA TYR A 40 5.92 -6.85 -3.12
C TYR A 40 5.08 -5.60 -3.36
N CYS A 41 4.29 -5.24 -2.36
CA CYS A 41 3.42 -4.07 -2.34
C CYS A 41 3.72 -3.28 -1.08
N VAL A 42 4.05 -2.00 -1.20
CA VAL A 42 4.49 -1.15 -0.08
C VAL A 42 3.82 0.21 -0.12
N LEU A 43 3.34 0.66 1.04
CA LEU A 43 2.93 2.03 1.29
C LEU A 43 3.74 2.58 2.47
N GLY A 44 4.52 3.62 2.21
CA GLY A 44 5.40 4.24 3.19
C GLY A 44 6.82 4.41 2.66
N PRO A 45 7.76 4.85 3.52
CA PRO A 45 9.13 5.14 3.08
C PRO A 45 9.87 3.87 2.63
N ASP A 46 9.63 2.74 3.31
CA ASP A 46 10.32 1.47 3.08
C ASP A 46 9.45 0.27 3.55
N VAL A 47 9.82 -0.95 3.12
CA VAL A 47 9.15 -2.21 3.53
C VAL A 47 9.12 -2.41 5.05
N GLN A 48 10.13 -1.91 5.76
CA GLN A 48 10.26 -2.13 7.22
C GLN A 48 9.45 -1.15 8.07
N SER A 49 9.25 0.07 7.59
CA SER A 49 8.57 1.14 8.33
C SER A 49 7.20 1.47 7.76
N GLY A 50 6.87 0.94 6.57
CA GLY A 50 5.59 1.08 5.91
C GLY A 50 4.67 -0.13 6.08
N ILE A 51 3.50 -0.05 5.46
CA ILE A 51 2.58 -1.18 5.30
C ILE A 51 3.05 -1.94 4.07
N ALA A 52 3.47 -3.20 4.28
CA ALA A 52 4.00 -4.04 3.24
C ALA A 52 3.22 -5.35 3.12
N GLY A 53 3.08 -5.84 1.89
CA GLY A 53 2.53 -7.15 1.57
C GLY A 53 3.35 -7.83 0.49
N SER A 54 3.28 -9.16 0.45
CA SER A 54 4.06 -9.98 -0.47
C SER A 54 3.25 -11.14 -1.03
N GLY A 55 3.63 -11.64 -2.21
CA GLY A 55 3.00 -12.81 -2.79
C GLY A 55 3.59 -13.22 -4.14
N ASN A 56 3.29 -14.45 -4.55
CA ASN A 56 3.79 -15.03 -5.80
C ASN A 56 3.13 -14.43 -7.06
N THR A 57 2.08 -13.63 -6.89
CA THR A 57 1.42 -12.86 -7.96
C THR A 57 1.11 -11.46 -7.45
N ILE A 58 0.92 -10.51 -8.37
CA ILE A 58 0.48 -9.13 -8.04
C ILE A 58 -0.80 -9.16 -7.19
N ALA A 59 -1.78 -9.99 -7.57
CA ALA A 59 -3.03 -10.12 -6.82
C ALA A 59 -2.82 -10.65 -5.39
N ALA A 60 -1.91 -11.61 -5.20
CA ALA A 60 -1.57 -12.13 -3.88
C ALA A 60 -0.84 -11.08 -3.03
N ALA A 61 0.10 -10.33 -3.61
CA ALA A 61 0.81 -9.25 -2.92
C ALA A 61 -0.14 -8.13 -2.50
N LEU A 62 -1.09 -7.77 -3.37
CA LEU A 62 -2.15 -6.81 -3.07
C LEU A 62 -3.07 -7.31 -1.94
N ALA A 63 -3.54 -8.56 -2.02
CA ALA A 63 -4.40 -9.14 -0.99
C ALA A 63 -3.71 -9.16 0.37
N ASN A 64 -2.44 -9.57 0.42
CA ASN A 64 -1.67 -9.58 1.65
C ASN A 64 -1.41 -8.15 2.19
N TRP A 65 -1.19 -7.18 1.30
CA TRP A 65 -1.04 -5.78 1.68
C TRP A 65 -2.34 -5.18 2.22
N ILE A 66 -3.50 -5.54 1.67
CA ILE A 66 -4.80 -5.10 2.17
C ILE A 66 -5.03 -5.63 3.59
N ASP A 67 -4.73 -6.92 3.83
CA ASP A 67 -4.85 -7.53 5.16
C ASP A 67 -3.94 -6.81 6.19
N ALA A 68 -2.67 -6.55 5.81
CA ALA A 68 -1.74 -5.80 6.63
C ALA A 68 -2.19 -4.36 6.90
N LEU A 69 -2.79 -3.69 5.91
CA LEU A 69 -3.38 -2.36 6.05
C LEU A 69 -4.53 -2.40 7.07
N GLU A 70 -5.48 -3.32 6.91
CA GLU A 70 -6.64 -3.46 7.78
C GLU A 70 -6.22 -3.75 9.23
N GLU A 71 -5.24 -4.63 9.45
CA GLU A 71 -4.68 -4.87 10.78
C GLU A 71 -4.01 -3.62 11.37
N ARG A 72 -3.21 -2.90 10.57
CA ARG A 72 -2.47 -1.71 11.02
C ARG A 72 -3.40 -0.57 11.43
N ILE A 73 -4.47 -0.32 10.66
CA ILE A 73 -5.42 0.77 10.92
C ILE A 73 -6.48 0.41 11.97
N LYS A 74 -6.62 -0.87 12.35
CA LYS A 74 -7.59 -1.31 13.36
C LYS A 74 -7.17 -0.92 14.78
N ASN A 75 -5.86 -0.87 15.04
CA ASN A 75 -5.30 -0.41 16.30
C ASN A 75 -3.97 0.33 16.05
N PRO A 76 -4.01 1.52 15.42
CA PRO A 76 -2.80 2.27 15.11
C PRO A 76 -2.14 2.73 16.41
N ALA A 77 -0.81 2.66 16.46
CA ALA A 77 -0.10 3.35 17.53
C ALA A 77 -0.16 4.87 17.27
N ASP A 78 -0.23 5.69 18.32
CA ASP A 78 -0.34 7.15 18.18
C ASP A 78 0.85 7.80 17.45
N ASP A 79 2.00 7.11 17.37
CA ASP A 79 3.23 7.55 16.69
C ASP A 79 3.41 6.90 15.30
N ASP A 80 2.42 6.12 14.84
CA ASP A 80 2.48 5.40 13.58
C ASP A 80 2.07 6.29 12.41
N GLU A 81 3.00 7.15 11.97
CA GLU A 81 2.78 8.13 10.91
C GLU A 81 2.20 7.51 9.62
N VAL A 82 2.59 6.28 9.29
CA VAL A 82 2.09 5.57 8.09
C VAL A 82 0.64 5.13 8.27
N ALA A 83 0.27 4.60 9.43
CA ALA A 83 -1.12 4.24 9.70
C ALA A 83 -2.01 5.49 9.76
N LEU A 84 -1.54 6.56 10.39
CA LEU A 84 -2.26 7.84 10.43
C LEU A 84 -2.45 8.43 9.03
N TYR A 85 -1.42 8.41 8.20
CA TYR A 85 -1.53 8.81 6.79
C TYR A 85 -2.55 7.96 6.03
N ALA A 86 -2.48 6.63 6.17
CA ALA A 86 -3.41 5.74 5.49
C ALA A 86 -4.86 5.98 5.93
N ILE A 87 -5.10 6.19 7.22
CA ILE A 87 -6.42 6.54 7.77
C ILE A 87 -6.90 7.88 7.21
N ASP A 88 -6.06 8.91 7.19
CA ASP A 88 -6.43 10.24 6.68
C ASP A 88 -6.83 10.19 5.20
N VAL A 89 -6.03 9.53 4.35
CA VAL A 89 -6.33 9.36 2.92
C VAL A 89 -7.63 8.57 2.72
N LEU A 90 -7.81 7.46 3.44
CA LEU A 90 -9.04 6.67 3.35
C LEU A 90 -10.27 7.45 3.84
N GLN A 91 -10.15 8.25 4.89
CA GLN A 91 -11.22 9.12 5.36
C GLN A 91 -11.54 10.22 4.35
N ALA A 92 -10.52 10.84 3.75
CA ALA A 92 -10.69 11.87 2.72
C ALA A 92 -11.37 11.30 1.47
N SER A 93 -11.00 10.08 1.07
CA SER A 93 -11.64 9.36 -0.03
C SER A 93 -13.09 8.98 0.27
N ASN A 94 -13.34 8.49 1.49
CA ASN A 94 -14.66 8.06 1.93
C ASN A 94 -15.58 9.23 2.30
N ARG A 95 -15.12 10.49 2.21
CA ARG A 95 -15.99 11.68 2.16
C ARG A 95 -16.72 11.75 0.81
N LYS A 96 -17.62 10.78 0.61
CA LYS A 96 -18.92 11.09 0.00
C LYS A 96 -19.56 12.20 0.84
N VAL A 97 -19.63 13.38 0.23
CA VAL A 97 -20.60 14.46 0.46
C VAL A 97 -20.84 14.88 1.93
N TRP A 98 -20.31 16.05 2.28
CA TRP A 98 -21.05 16.95 3.18
C TRP A 98 -22.34 17.40 2.49
#